data_AF-A0A3A5HGH8-F1
#
_entry.id   AF-A0A3A5HGH8-F1
#
_cell.length_a   1.000
_cell.length_b   1.000
_cell.length_c   1.000
_cell.angle_alpha   90.00
_cell.angle_beta   90.00
_cell.angle_gamma   90.00
#
_symmetry.space_group_name_H-M   'P 1'
#
loop_
_entity.id
_entity.type
_entity.pdbx_description
1 polymer ?
#
loop_
_entity_poly.entity_id
_entity_poly.type
_entity_poly.pdbx_seq_one_letter_code
_entity_poly.pdbx_strand_id
1 'polypeptide(L)'
;MVSNYYGITGIVDVISSVNLEVHSSSNLLVKFLEEDPLFKEKVEVLDSKEYEIIMDYKGMKRAPLSSSTWDYHKWQILTYAWLRSRQEESSPVVKGILFYINELVPFTKDMQDIKEDVVGENTDIIPQGNDLKEILKWKTNTSPPHLSEEFKTRRSLRLVDVKPDSVHRSLGEFDQVVDEIENCLLKEIKGKGIQNSWEARPEARTCDACDFRTFCNNPDPLSQKPTVP
;
A
#
# COMPACT_ATOMS: atom_id res chain seq x y z
N MET A 1 -10.29 -20.25 26.94
CA MET A 1 -9.05 -19.51 27.23
C MET A 1 -8.56 -18.97 25.91
N VAL A 2 -8.70 -17.66 25.68
CA VAL A 2 -8.39 -17.02 24.38
C VAL A 2 -7.02 -16.36 24.50
N SER A 3 -6.13 -16.71 23.57
CA SER A 3 -4.72 -16.29 23.50
C SER A 3 -4.54 -14.77 23.44
N ASN A 4 -3.78 -14.22 24.39
CA ASN A 4 -3.27 -12.84 24.44
C ASN A 4 -2.01 -12.65 23.53
N TYR A 5 -2.05 -13.05 22.26
CA TYR A 5 -0.83 -13.22 21.43
C TYR A 5 -0.49 -12.11 20.44
N TYR A 6 -1.08 -10.92 20.53
CA TYR A 6 -0.71 -9.80 19.65
C TYR A 6 -0.01 -8.69 20.45
N GLY A 7 1.31 -8.80 20.58
CA GLY A 7 2.19 -7.73 21.07
C GLY A 7 2.67 -6.84 19.93
N ILE A 8 1.76 -6.15 19.24
CA ILE A 8 2.10 -5.27 18.11
C ILE A 8 2.34 -3.84 18.63
N THR A 9 3.59 -3.41 18.69
CA THR A 9 3.96 -1.99 18.79
C THR A 9 4.25 -1.47 17.38
N GLY A 10 3.20 -1.23 16.60
CA GLY A 10 3.30 -0.57 15.29
C GLY A 10 3.10 0.94 15.45
N ILE A 11 3.94 1.74 14.80
CA ILE A 11 3.67 3.16 14.62
C ILE A 11 2.65 3.26 13.49
N VAL A 12 1.41 3.63 13.82
CA VAL A 12 0.42 4.01 12.81
C VAL A 12 0.79 5.41 12.34
N ASP A 13 1.02 5.60 11.04
CA ASP A 13 1.46 6.90 10.52
C ASP A 13 0.46 8.01 10.84
N VAL A 14 -0.85 7.78 10.64
CA VAL A 14 -1.93 8.68 11.12
C VAL A 14 -3.22 7.89 11.39
N ILE A 15 -3.70 7.92 12.64
CA ILE A 15 -5.13 7.69 12.94
C ILE A 15 -5.79 9.06 12.94
N SER A 16 -6.74 9.30 12.03
CA SER A 16 -7.56 10.51 12.10
C SER A 16 -8.97 10.11 12.54
N SER A 17 -9.38 10.63 13.69
CA SER A 17 -10.80 10.81 13.97
C SER A 17 -11.29 11.95 13.07
N VAL A 18 -12.35 11.70 12.30
CA VAL A 18 -12.93 12.72 11.42
C VAL A 18 -14.37 12.93 11.84
N ASN A 19 -14.67 14.11 12.38
CA ASN A 19 -16.05 14.57 12.53
C ASN A 19 -16.41 15.40 11.29
N LEU A 20 -17.15 14.79 10.34
CA LEU A 20 -17.49 15.44 9.08
C LEU A 20 -18.58 16.53 9.19
N GLU A 21 -19.18 16.79 10.38
CA GLU A 21 -20.22 17.83 10.50
C GLU A 21 -19.71 19.26 10.13
N VAL A 22 -18.39 19.46 9.98
CA VAL A 22 -17.78 20.71 9.50
C VAL A 22 -17.28 20.54 8.05
N HIS A 23 -18.22 20.44 7.10
CA HIS A 23 -17.90 20.37 5.67
C HIS A 23 -17.35 21.72 5.16
N SER A 24 -16.09 21.73 4.71
CA SER A 24 -15.68 22.59 3.61
C SER A 24 -15.55 21.72 2.36
N SER A 25 -16.31 22.05 1.32
CA SER A 25 -16.26 21.39 0.00
C SER A 25 -14.89 21.50 -0.71
N SER A 26 -13.89 22.10 -0.05
CA SER A 26 -12.51 22.22 -0.50
C SER A 26 -11.62 21.03 -0.10
N ASN A 27 -12.03 20.18 0.84
CA ASN A 27 -11.19 19.04 1.25
C ASN A 27 -11.33 17.88 0.26
N LEU A 28 -10.25 17.61 -0.49
CA LEU A 28 -10.20 16.52 -1.48
C LEU A 28 -10.49 15.15 -0.86
N LEU A 29 -10.00 14.85 0.35
CA LEU A 29 -10.23 13.55 0.99
C LEU A 29 -11.70 13.32 1.29
N VAL A 30 -12.39 14.36 1.78
CA VAL A 30 -13.83 14.32 2.05
C VAL A 30 -14.59 14.09 0.75
N LYS A 31 -14.23 14.80 -0.32
CA LYS A 31 -14.83 14.60 -1.64
C LYS A 31 -14.68 13.15 -2.13
N PHE A 32 -13.48 12.56 -2.01
CA PHE A 32 -13.24 11.17 -2.41
C PHE A 32 -14.10 10.17 -1.61
N LEU A 33 -14.29 10.40 -0.31
CA LEU A 33 -15.14 9.58 0.54
C LEU A 33 -16.63 9.76 0.19
N GLU A 34 -17.06 11.00 -0.06
CA GLU A 34 -18.43 11.32 -0.50
C GLU A 34 -18.75 10.83 -1.91
N GLU A 35 -17.76 10.48 -2.73
CA GLU A 35 -17.98 9.83 -4.03
C GLU A 35 -18.12 8.30 -3.91
N ASP A 36 -17.72 7.71 -2.79
CA ASP A 36 -17.74 6.27 -2.55
C ASP A 36 -19.10 5.80 -1.96
N PRO A 37 -19.88 4.97 -2.69
CA PRO A 37 -21.20 4.54 -2.23
C PRO A 37 -21.16 3.70 -0.94
N LEU A 38 -20.11 2.87 -0.78
CA LEU A 38 -19.96 1.99 0.37
C LEU A 38 -19.68 2.77 1.66
N PHE A 39 -18.97 3.89 1.56
CA PHE A 39 -18.75 4.81 2.65
C PHE A 39 -20.06 5.45 3.09
N LYS A 40 -20.87 5.96 2.15
CA LYS A 40 -22.18 6.54 2.46
C LYS A 40 -23.09 5.55 3.18
N GLU A 41 -23.23 4.35 2.62
CA GLU A 41 -24.05 3.29 3.20
C GLU A 41 -23.62 2.97 4.63
N LYS A 42 -22.30 2.86 4.88
CA LYS A 42 -21.80 2.60 6.23
C LYS A 42 -22.11 3.74 7.19
N VAL A 43 -21.85 4.99 6.80
CA VAL A 43 -22.05 6.15 7.68
C VAL A 43 -23.53 6.35 7.99
N GLU A 44 -24.43 6.08 7.05
CA GLU A 44 -25.88 6.15 7.27
C GLU A 44 -26.40 5.11 8.28
N VAL A 45 -25.73 3.96 8.39
CA VAL A 45 -26.12 2.85 9.29
C VAL A 45 -25.49 2.98 10.69
N LEU A 46 -24.53 3.89 10.87
CA LEU A 46 -23.88 4.05 12.17
C LEU A 46 -24.80 4.77 13.17
N ASP A 47 -24.99 4.14 14.33
CA ASP A 47 -25.68 4.76 15.48
C ASP A 47 -24.86 5.91 16.10
N SER A 48 -23.54 5.91 15.91
CA SER A 48 -22.63 6.96 16.40
C SER A 48 -22.37 8.02 15.34
N LYS A 49 -22.39 9.29 15.76
CA LYS A 49 -21.95 10.43 14.93
C LYS A 49 -20.43 10.48 14.74
N GLU A 50 -19.70 9.70 15.53
CA GLU A 50 -18.24 9.64 15.48
C GLU A 50 -17.81 8.32 14.86
N TYR A 51 -16.83 8.42 13.96
CA TYR A 51 -16.18 7.29 13.30
C TYR A 51 -14.73 7.65 12.98
N GLU A 52 -13.95 6.63 12.67
CA GLU A 52 -12.54 6.76 12.37
C GLU A 52 -12.21 6.32 10.95
N ILE A 53 -11.18 6.95 10.40
CA ILE A 53 -10.58 6.60 9.13
C ILE A 53 -9.09 6.35 9.37
N ILE A 54 -8.61 5.20 8.92
CA ILE A 54 -7.19 4.85 9.02
C ILE A 54 -6.49 5.34 7.77
N MET A 55 -5.40 6.09 7.93
CA MET A 55 -4.61 6.60 6.81
C MET A 55 -3.18 6.11 6.91
N ASP A 56 -2.64 5.69 5.76
CA ASP A 56 -1.26 5.23 5.65
C ASP A 56 -0.60 5.81 4.39
N TYR A 57 0.64 6.24 4.53
CA TYR A 57 1.37 6.93 3.47
C TYR A 57 2.42 6.01 2.86
N LYS A 58 2.46 5.95 1.53
CA LYS A 58 3.40 5.15 0.76
C LYS A 58 4.22 6.07 -0.14
N GLY A 59 5.53 6.13 0.11
CA GLY A 59 6.52 6.84 -0.71
C GLY A 59 6.89 6.09 -1.99
N MET A 60 5.89 5.53 -2.69
CA MET A 60 6.08 4.73 -3.90
C MET A 60 4.87 4.84 -4.82
N LYS A 61 5.04 4.45 -6.09
CA LYS A 61 3.95 4.25 -7.05
C LYS A 61 2.91 3.28 -6.49
N ARG A 62 1.64 3.48 -6.83
CA ARG A 62 0.55 2.53 -6.59
C ARG A 62 0.90 1.20 -7.22
N ALA A 63 0.83 0.12 -6.43
CA ALA A 63 1.16 -1.22 -6.90
C ALA A 63 0.21 -1.70 -8.01
N PRO A 64 0.67 -2.53 -8.95
CA PRO A 64 -0.21 -3.20 -9.91
C PRO A 64 -1.16 -4.18 -9.20
N LEU A 65 -2.34 -4.45 -9.79
CA LEU A 65 -3.37 -5.30 -9.20
C LEU A 65 -2.90 -6.74 -8.95
N SER A 66 -2.02 -7.26 -9.82
CA SER A 66 -1.49 -8.61 -9.70
C SER A 66 -0.34 -8.76 -8.71
N SER A 67 0.15 -7.68 -8.10
CA SER A 67 1.31 -7.71 -7.20
C SER A 67 0.89 -8.04 -5.77
N SER A 68 1.67 -8.87 -5.06
CA SER A 68 1.45 -9.11 -3.63
C SER A 68 1.51 -7.82 -2.79
N THR A 69 2.30 -6.84 -3.22
CA THR A 69 2.37 -5.50 -2.60
C THR A 69 1.02 -4.79 -2.58
N TRP A 70 0.16 -5.03 -3.58
CA TRP A 70 -1.20 -4.50 -3.60
C TRP A 70 -2.02 -5.02 -2.41
N ASP A 71 -1.91 -6.30 -2.11
CA ASP A 71 -2.62 -6.94 -1.01
C ASP A 71 -1.97 -6.60 0.34
N TYR A 72 -0.64 -6.59 0.44
CA TYR A 72 0.08 -6.22 1.66
C TYR A 72 -0.30 -4.82 2.16
N HIS A 73 -0.40 -3.84 1.26
CA HIS A 73 -0.85 -2.50 1.62
C HIS A 73 -2.28 -2.49 2.17
N LYS A 74 -3.17 -3.28 1.57
CA LYS A 74 -4.56 -3.43 2.05
C LYS A 74 -4.59 -4.10 3.42
N TRP A 75 -3.80 -5.16 3.62
CA TRP A 75 -3.77 -5.89 4.88
C TRP A 75 -3.26 -5.03 6.02
N GLN A 76 -2.26 -4.18 5.80
CA GLN A 76 -1.78 -3.24 6.81
C GLN A 76 -2.92 -2.37 7.37
N ILE A 77 -3.74 -1.78 6.49
CA ILE A 77 -4.93 -1.00 6.89
C ILE A 77 -5.93 -1.84 7.70
N LEU A 78 -6.21 -3.07 7.25
CA LEU A 78 -7.20 -3.94 7.87
C LEU A 78 -6.73 -4.45 9.25
N THR A 79 -5.45 -4.76 9.39
CA THR A 79 -4.83 -5.11 10.68
C THR A 79 -4.90 -3.94 11.64
N TYR A 80 -4.66 -2.71 11.19
CA TYR A 80 -4.85 -1.53 12.05
C TYR A 80 -6.31 -1.30 12.42
N ALA A 81 -7.25 -1.53 11.50
CA ALA A 81 -8.68 -1.43 11.80
C ALA A 81 -9.07 -2.43 12.89
N TRP A 82 -8.53 -3.65 12.82
CA TRP A 82 -8.71 -4.64 13.85
C TRP A 82 -8.09 -4.23 15.18
N LEU A 83 -6.82 -3.79 15.19
CA LEU A 83 -6.15 -3.32 16.41
C LEU A 83 -6.91 -2.20 17.09
N ARG A 84 -7.42 -1.24 16.31
CA ARG A 84 -8.19 -0.11 16.83
C ARG A 84 -9.49 -0.58 17.48
N SER A 85 -10.19 -1.55 16.88
CA SER A 85 -11.40 -2.15 17.46
C SER A 85 -11.18 -2.90 18.79
N ARG A 86 -9.92 -3.20 19.16
CA ARG A 86 -9.58 -3.83 20.44
C ARG A 86 -9.33 -2.83 21.57
N GLN A 87 -9.16 -1.55 21.25
CA GLN A 87 -8.90 -0.51 22.24
C GLN A 87 -10.22 -0.06 22.88
N GLU A 88 -10.16 0.20 24.19
CA GLU A 88 -11.28 0.82 24.93
C GLU A 88 -11.58 2.20 24.32
N GLU A 89 -12.86 2.58 24.30
CA GLU A 89 -13.34 3.86 23.73
C GLU A 89 -13.02 4.06 22.23
N SER A 90 -12.81 2.98 21.47
CA SER A 90 -12.62 3.09 20.03
C SER A 90 -13.91 3.43 19.29
N SER A 91 -13.82 4.40 18.39
CA SER A 91 -14.88 4.67 17.42
C SER A 91 -14.83 3.63 16.28
N PRO A 92 -15.97 3.36 15.62
CA PRO A 92 -16.00 2.42 14.52
C PRO A 92 -15.13 2.91 13.36
N VAL A 93 -14.25 2.05 12.86
CA VAL A 93 -13.45 2.34 11.66
C VAL A 93 -14.27 2.05 10.41
N VAL A 94 -14.63 3.08 9.67
CA VAL A 94 -15.54 2.96 8.51
C VAL A 94 -14.81 2.67 7.21
N LYS A 95 -13.61 3.22 7.06
CA LYS A 95 -12.81 3.15 5.84
C LYS A 95 -11.33 3.26 6.18
N GLY A 96 -10.47 2.75 5.30
CA GLY A 96 -9.07 3.13 5.27
C GLY A 96 -8.68 3.80 3.97
N ILE A 97 -7.60 4.58 4.00
CA ILE A 97 -7.07 5.30 2.86
C ILE A 97 -5.57 5.03 2.77
N LEU A 98 -5.11 4.57 1.61
CA LEU A 98 -3.70 4.51 1.26
C LEU A 98 -3.35 5.69 0.36
N PHE A 99 -2.32 6.44 0.74
CA PHE A 99 -1.84 7.59 -0.01
C PHE A 99 -0.51 7.27 -0.71
N TYR A 100 -0.50 7.21 -2.04
CA TYR A 100 0.71 6.99 -2.85
C TYR A 100 1.30 8.33 -3.30
N ILE A 101 2.30 8.81 -2.56
CA ILE A 101 2.84 10.17 -2.74
C ILE A 101 3.47 10.34 -4.14
N ASN A 102 4.17 9.33 -4.64
CA ASN A 102 4.85 9.40 -5.93
C ASN A 102 3.89 9.49 -7.13
N GLU A 103 2.60 9.21 -6.96
CA GLU A 103 1.61 9.37 -8.03
C GLU A 103 1.31 10.86 -8.32
N LEU A 104 1.57 11.76 -7.38
CA LEU A 104 1.39 13.21 -7.58
C LEU A 104 2.49 13.83 -8.44
N VAL A 105 3.70 13.28 -8.34
CA VAL A 105 4.89 13.73 -9.07
C VAL A 105 5.72 12.49 -9.46
N PRO A 106 5.26 11.72 -10.47
CA PRO A 106 5.93 10.46 -10.83
C PRO A 106 7.29 10.74 -11.47
N PHE A 107 8.31 10.02 -11.01
CA PHE A 107 9.63 10.06 -11.62
C PHE A 107 9.62 9.30 -12.95
N THR A 108 10.69 9.43 -13.76
CA THR A 108 10.81 8.72 -15.05
C THR A 108 10.61 7.21 -14.92
N LYS A 109 11.10 6.60 -13.84
CA LYS A 109 10.91 5.17 -13.58
C LYS A 109 9.46 4.85 -13.21
N ASP A 110 8.84 5.63 -12.33
CA ASP A 110 7.41 5.46 -12.02
C ASP A 110 6.56 5.58 -13.29
N MET A 111 6.89 6.50 -14.19
CA MET A 111 6.19 6.65 -15.47
C MET A 111 6.36 5.45 -16.40
N GLN A 112 7.50 4.76 -16.37
CA GLN A 112 7.67 3.49 -17.09
C GLN A 112 6.73 2.44 -16.54
N ASP A 113 6.72 2.28 -15.23
CA ASP A 113 5.91 1.27 -14.56
C ASP A 113 4.40 1.58 -14.70
N ILE A 114 4.00 2.86 -14.64
CA ILE A 114 2.62 3.30 -14.94
C ILE A 114 2.25 2.91 -16.37
N LYS A 115 3.14 3.14 -17.34
CA LYS A 115 2.88 2.78 -18.74
C LYS A 115 2.70 1.26 -18.89
N GLU A 116 3.55 0.47 -18.23
CA GLU A 116 3.47 -0.99 -18.23
C GLU A 116 2.15 -1.47 -17.62
N ASP A 117 1.73 -0.91 -16.48
CA ASP A 117 0.45 -1.22 -15.84
C ASP A 117 -0.74 -0.88 -16.74
N VAL A 118 -0.68 0.26 -17.44
CA VAL A 118 -1.75 0.70 -18.35
C VAL A 118 -1.84 -0.19 -19.58
N VAL A 119 -0.70 -0.56 -20.17
CA VAL A 119 -0.65 -1.48 -21.34
C VAL A 119 -1.10 -2.89 -20.95
N GLY A 120 -0.74 -3.34 -19.75
CA GLY A 120 -1.12 -4.66 -19.23
C GLY A 120 -2.49 -4.72 -18.55
N GLU A 121 -3.26 -3.61 -18.55
CA GLU A 121 -4.55 -3.47 -17.84
C GLU A 121 -4.47 -3.89 -16.35
N ASN A 122 -3.31 -3.68 -15.73
CA ASN A 122 -2.98 -4.15 -14.38
C ASN A 122 -3.09 -3.03 -13.33
N THR A 123 -4.01 -2.09 -13.54
CA THR A 123 -4.27 -0.98 -12.63
C THR A 123 -5.78 -0.77 -12.49
N ASP A 124 -6.22 -0.41 -11.28
CA ASP A 124 -7.62 -0.09 -11.00
C ASP A 124 -8.04 1.29 -11.52
N ILE A 125 -7.07 2.13 -11.94
CA ILE A 125 -7.33 3.47 -12.46
C ILE A 125 -6.72 3.58 -13.85
N ILE A 126 -7.55 3.24 -14.83
CA ILE A 126 -7.21 3.34 -16.25
C ILE A 126 -7.32 4.81 -16.69
N PRO A 127 -6.25 5.41 -17.26
CA PRO A 127 -6.29 6.77 -17.79
C PRO A 127 -7.27 6.86 -18.96
N GLN A 128 -7.83 8.05 -19.15
CA GLN A 128 -8.78 8.32 -20.24
C GLN A 128 -8.31 9.53 -21.05
N GLY A 129 -8.93 9.73 -22.22
CA GLY A 129 -8.76 10.94 -23.02
C GLY A 129 -7.30 11.21 -23.41
N ASN A 130 -6.78 12.36 -23.01
CA ASN A 130 -5.43 12.78 -23.36
C ASN A 130 -4.35 12.03 -22.56
N ASP A 131 -4.58 11.76 -21.27
CA ASP A 131 -3.61 11.06 -20.42
C ASP A 131 -3.26 9.68 -21.00
N LEU A 132 -4.27 8.94 -21.45
CA LEU A 132 -4.06 7.63 -22.09
C LEU A 132 -3.18 7.75 -23.34
N LYS A 133 -3.46 8.75 -24.20
CA LYS A 133 -2.70 8.96 -25.43
C LYS A 133 -1.25 9.33 -25.14
N GLU A 134 -1.03 10.22 -24.18
CA GLU A 134 0.30 10.67 -23.78
C GLU A 134 1.12 9.52 -23.19
N ILE A 135 0.55 8.74 -22.27
CA ILE A 135 1.21 7.57 -21.66
C ILE A 135 1.61 6.54 -22.73
N LEU A 136 0.69 6.21 -23.64
CA LEU A 136 0.95 5.19 -24.66
C LEU A 136 2.01 5.65 -25.68
N LYS A 137 1.99 6.92 -26.10
CA LYS A 137 2.93 7.49 -27.07
C LYS A 137 4.29 7.82 -26.49
N TRP A 138 4.38 8.07 -25.18
CA TRP A 138 5.61 8.48 -24.53
C TRP A 138 6.72 7.44 -24.70
N LYS A 139 7.95 7.92 -24.89
CA LYS A 139 9.16 7.09 -25.01
C LYS A 139 10.08 7.37 -23.84
N THR A 140 10.67 6.32 -23.28
CA THR A 140 11.47 6.38 -22.05
C THR A 140 12.72 7.26 -22.14
N ASN A 141 13.19 7.56 -23.34
CA ASN A 141 14.31 8.46 -23.61
C ASN A 141 13.91 9.94 -23.75
N THR A 142 12.63 10.27 -23.57
CA THR A 142 12.10 11.64 -23.62
C THR A 142 11.59 12.06 -22.24
N SER A 143 11.41 13.37 -22.03
CA SER A 143 10.81 13.88 -20.80
C SER A 143 9.46 13.22 -20.53
N PRO A 144 9.15 12.84 -19.28
CA PRO A 144 7.84 12.37 -18.89
C PRO A 144 6.70 13.27 -19.41
N PRO A 145 5.57 12.70 -19.86
CA PRO A 145 4.43 13.48 -20.28
C PRO A 145 3.80 14.19 -19.09
N HIS A 146 3.18 15.33 -19.35
CA HIS A 146 2.40 16.03 -18.34
C HIS A 146 1.02 15.37 -18.20
N LEU A 147 0.80 14.68 -17.08
CA LEU A 147 -0.48 14.05 -16.75
C LEU A 147 -1.43 15.04 -16.08
N SER A 148 -2.74 14.84 -16.26
CA SER A 148 -3.75 15.66 -15.58
C SER A 148 -3.69 15.52 -14.07
N GLU A 149 -3.99 16.61 -13.34
CA GLU A 149 -4.11 16.56 -11.87
C GLU A 149 -5.20 15.60 -11.41
N GLU A 150 -6.28 15.46 -12.18
CA GLU A 150 -7.36 14.52 -11.90
C GLU A 150 -6.84 13.07 -11.88
N PHE A 151 -6.11 12.67 -12.92
CA PHE A 151 -5.55 11.33 -13.01
C PHE A 151 -4.54 11.05 -11.89
N LYS A 152 -3.63 12.00 -11.64
CA LYS A 152 -2.64 11.90 -10.55
C LYS A 152 -3.30 11.78 -9.18
N THR A 153 -4.30 12.62 -8.89
CA THR A 153 -5.03 12.61 -7.62
C THR A 153 -5.81 11.31 -7.42
N ARG A 154 -6.47 10.81 -8.47
CA ARG A 154 -7.16 9.51 -8.38
C ARG A 154 -6.17 8.40 -8.08
N ARG A 155 -5.01 8.37 -8.77
CA ARG A 155 -3.98 7.35 -8.56
C ARG A 155 -3.30 7.45 -7.19
N SER A 156 -3.16 8.65 -6.64
CA SER A 156 -2.55 8.85 -5.32
C SER A 156 -3.41 8.36 -4.17
N LEU A 157 -4.71 8.10 -4.36
CA LEU A 157 -5.62 7.68 -3.29
C LEU A 157 -6.24 6.31 -3.56
N ARG A 158 -6.13 5.40 -2.60
CA ARG A 158 -6.84 4.11 -2.63
C ARG A 158 -7.69 3.96 -1.39
N LEU A 159 -8.99 3.85 -1.61
CA LEU A 159 -9.94 3.53 -0.55
C LEU A 159 -9.92 2.03 -0.26
N VAL A 160 -9.93 1.68 1.02
CA VAL A 160 -9.95 0.30 1.50
C VAL A 160 -11.20 0.09 2.35
N ASP A 161 -12.01 -0.89 1.95
CA ASP A 161 -13.19 -1.30 2.71
C ASP A 161 -12.81 -2.15 3.92
N VAL A 162 -13.18 -1.65 5.11
CA VAL A 162 -13.07 -2.41 6.35
C VAL A 162 -14.30 -3.30 6.52
N LYS A 163 -14.26 -4.53 5.98
CA LYS A 163 -15.34 -5.54 6.16
C LYS A 163 -14.87 -6.65 7.10
N PRO A 164 -15.74 -7.21 7.97
CA PRO A 164 -15.36 -8.28 8.89
C PRO A 164 -14.60 -9.44 8.21
N ASP A 165 -15.10 -9.93 7.06
CA ASP A 165 -14.45 -11.02 6.31
C ASP A 165 -13.08 -10.63 5.77
N SER A 166 -12.93 -9.38 5.31
CA SER A 166 -11.64 -8.87 4.81
C SER A 166 -10.63 -8.72 5.95
N VAL A 167 -11.08 -8.26 7.11
CA VAL A 167 -10.26 -8.16 8.32
C VAL A 167 -9.81 -9.55 8.77
N HIS A 168 -10.73 -10.51 8.88
CA HIS A 168 -10.37 -11.87 9.29
C HIS A 168 -9.37 -12.52 8.35
N ARG A 169 -9.57 -12.37 7.03
CA ARG A 169 -8.60 -12.84 6.03
C ARG A 169 -7.24 -12.17 6.21
N SER A 170 -7.21 -10.86 6.37
CA SER A 170 -5.97 -10.10 6.58
C SER A 170 -5.17 -10.57 7.79
N LEU A 171 -5.85 -10.94 8.88
CA LEU A 171 -5.20 -11.46 10.08
C LEU A 171 -4.60 -12.85 9.83
N GLY A 172 -5.28 -13.73 9.10
CA GLY A 172 -4.71 -15.05 8.76
C GLY A 172 -3.46 -14.94 7.89
N GLU A 173 -3.45 -14.02 6.93
CA GLU A 173 -2.27 -13.76 6.09
C GLU A 173 -1.14 -13.11 6.89
N PHE A 174 -1.48 -12.24 7.86
CA PHE A 174 -0.51 -11.67 8.79
C PHE A 174 0.14 -12.75 9.67
N ASP A 175 -0.67 -13.65 10.24
CA ASP A 175 -0.18 -14.77 11.06
C ASP A 175 0.76 -15.65 10.23
N GLN A 176 0.44 -15.93 8.96
CA GLN A 176 1.36 -16.67 8.07
C GLN A 176 2.70 -15.96 7.89
N VAL A 177 2.70 -14.64 7.68
CA VAL A 177 3.94 -13.86 7.54
C VAL A 177 4.75 -13.88 8.84
N VAL A 178 4.10 -13.80 10.00
CA VAL A 178 4.76 -13.93 11.31
C VAL A 178 5.39 -15.32 11.46
N ASP A 179 4.65 -16.39 11.14
CA ASP A 179 5.16 -17.75 11.17
C ASP A 179 6.38 -17.93 10.25
N GLU A 180 6.36 -17.33 9.05
CA GLU A 180 7.50 -17.32 8.13
C GLU A 180 8.73 -16.63 8.77
N ILE A 181 8.54 -15.45 9.37
CA ILE A 181 9.59 -14.69 10.06
C ILE A 181 10.16 -15.48 11.25
N GLU A 182 9.31 -16.04 12.10
CA GLU A 182 9.74 -16.84 13.25
C GLU A 182 10.55 -18.07 12.81
N ASN A 183 10.11 -18.73 11.73
CA ASN A 183 10.85 -19.86 11.16
C ASN A 183 12.21 -19.43 10.59
N CYS A 184 12.31 -18.25 9.96
CA CYS A 184 13.59 -17.69 9.52
C CYS A 184 14.52 -17.42 10.72
N LEU A 185 14.03 -16.80 11.78
CA LEU A 185 14.80 -16.55 13.01
C LEU A 185 15.26 -17.84 13.69
N LEU A 186 14.40 -18.86 13.77
CA LEU A 186 14.76 -20.16 14.32
C LEU A 186 15.87 -20.85 13.51
N LYS A 187 15.91 -20.66 12.18
CA LYS A 187 17.00 -21.16 11.34
C LYS A 187 18.32 -20.46 11.67
N GLU A 188 18.30 -19.14 11.87
CA GLU A 188 19.48 -18.37 12.24
C GLU A 188 20.03 -18.75 13.62
N ILE A 189 19.16 -18.86 14.63
CA ILE A 189 19.54 -19.27 15.98
C ILE A 189 20.21 -20.65 15.97
N LYS A 190 19.79 -21.54 15.06
CA LYS A 190 20.39 -22.87 14.84
C LYS A 190 21.70 -22.84 14.04
N GLY A 191 22.24 -21.66 13.75
CA GLY A 191 23.52 -21.46 13.08
C GLY A 191 23.45 -21.53 11.54
N LYS A 192 22.27 -21.49 10.94
CA LYS A 192 22.17 -21.31 9.47
C LYS A 192 22.44 -19.85 9.13
N GLY A 193 23.36 -19.61 8.18
CA GLY A 193 23.65 -18.24 7.71
C GLY A 193 22.43 -17.57 7.08
N ILE A 194 22.38 -16.23 7.12
CA ILE A 194 21.26 -15.37 6.67
C ILE A 194 20.68 -15.83 5.32
N GLN A 195 21.55 -16.12 4.34
CA GLN A 195 21.16 -16.53 2.98
C GLN A 195 20.38 -17.85 2.89
N ASN A 196 20.51 -18.71 3.90
CA ASN A 196 19.82 -19.99 3.99
C ASN A 196 18.64 -19.94 4.98
N SER A 197 18.54 -18.84 5.73
CA SER A 197 17.49 -18.61 6.71
C SER A 197 16.36 -17.78 6.13
N TRP A 198 16.69 -16.74 5.35
CA TRP A 198 15.76 -15.82 4.71
C TRP A 198 15.71 -16.01 3.20
N GLU A 199 14.50 -16.01 2.64
CA GLU A 199 14.30 -16.07 1.21
C GLU A 199 14.47 -14.67 0.59
N ALA A 200 15.45 -14.53 -0.31
CA ALA A 200 15.65 -13.29 -1.04
C ALA A 200 14.55 -13.10 -2.09
N ARG A 201 13.85 -11.96 -2.02
CA ARG A 201 12.90 -11.49 -3.04
C ARG A 201 13.51 -10.30 -3.77
N PRO A 202 14.39 -10.52 -4.77
CA PRO A 202 15.10 -9.43 -5.42
C PRO A 202 14.14 -8.58 -6.26
N GLU A 203 14.23 -7.27 -6.08
CA GLU A 203 13.69 -6.25 -6.97
C GLU A 203 14.82 -5.29 -7.29
N ALA A 204 15.05 -4.94 -8.56
CA ALA A 204 16.15 -4.06 -8.98
C ALA A 204 16.37 -2.84 -8.06
N ARG A 205 15.30 -2.09 -7.76
CA ARG A 205 15.34 -0.91 -6.88
C ARG A 205 15.83 -1.20 -5.47
N THR A 206 15.51 -2.39 -4.95
CA THR A 206 15.82 -2.80 -3.57
C THR A 206 17.19 -3.44 -3.52
N CYS A 207 17.58 -4.18 -4.57
CA CYS A 207 18.92 -4.76 -4.70
C CYS A 207 20.01 -3.69 -4.79
N ASP A 208 19.77 -2.58 -5.48
CA ASP A 208 20.73 -1.49 -5.60
C ASP A 208 21.10 -0.89 -4.23
N ALA A 209 20.12 -0.78 -3.33
CA ALA A 209 20.26 -0.26 -1.97
C ALA A 209 20.58 -1.35 -0.92
N CYS A 210 20.62 -2.63 -1.30
CA CYS A 210 20.80 -3.74 -0.36
C CYS A 210 22.28 -3.91 0.01
N ASP A 211 22.59 -3.82 1.31
CA ASP A 211 23.94 -4.03 1.84
C ASP A 211 24.48 -5.46 1.56
N PHE A 212 23.58 -6.43 1.41
CA PHE A 212 23.94 -7.83 1.11
C PHE A 212 24.11 -8.10 -0.39
N ARG A 213 23.99 -7.11 -1.28
CA ARG A 213 24.03 -7.31 -2.74
C ARG A 213 25.28 -8.05 -3.23
N THR A 214 26.42 -7.89 -2.56
CA THR A 214 27.70 -8.52 -2.94
C THR A 214 27.76 -10.01 -2.60
N PHE A 215 26.93 -10.46 -1.66
CA PHE A 215 26.90 -11.85 -1.19
C PHE A 215 25.55 -12.52 -1.46
N CYS A 216 24.57 -11.80 -2.03
CA CYS A 216 23.27 -12.37 -2.34
C CYS A 216 23.41 -13.48 -3.38
N ASN A 217 22.87 -14.68 -3.07
CA ASN A 217 22.88 -15.81 -4.01
C ASN A 217 21.87 -15.64 -5.15
N ASN A 218 20.96 -14.66 -5.04
CA ASN A 218 19.92 -14.37 -6.02
C ASN A 218 19.71 -12.85 -6.17
N PRO A 219 20.69 -12.10 -6.70
CA PRO A 219 20.51 -10.67 -6.98
C PRO A 219 19.58 -10.47 -8.19
N ASP A 220 18.99 -9.28 -8.33
CA ASP A 220 18.24 -8.94 -9.54
C ASP A 220 19.16 -9.06 -10.78
N PRO A 221 18.72 -9.69 -11.89
CA PRO A 221 19.54 -9.89 -13.07
C PRO A 221 20.15 -8.60 -13.65
N LEU A 222 19.48 -7.46 -13.46
CA LEU A 222 19.93 -6.15 -13.93
C LEU A 222 20.97 -5.51 -13.00
N SER A 223 21.07 -5.94 -11.74
CA SER A 223 22.03 -5.44 -10.75
C SER A 223 23.42 -6.11 -10.87
N GLN A 224 23.62 -7.03 -11.82
CA GLN A 224 24.87 -7.79 -11.98
C GLN A 224 26.02 -7.02 -12.63
N LYS A 225 25.83 -5.75 -13.01
CA LYS A 225 26.95 -4.93 -13.48
C LYS A 225 27.70 -4.37 -12.27
N PRO A 226 28.97 -4.74 -12.04
CA PRO A 226 29.78 -4.07 -11.03
C PRO A 226 29.98 -2.61 -11.47
N THR A 227 29.32 -1.69 -10.78
CA THR A 227 29.59 -0.26 -10.89
C THR A 227 30.61 0.08 -9.81
N VAL A 228 31.87 0.23 -10.22
CA VAL A 228 32.97 0.77 -9.40
C VAL A 228 33.29 2.17 -9.94
N PRO A 229 33.73 3.13 -9.11
CA PRO A 229 33.85 4.55 -9.47
C PRO A 229 34.71 4.87 -10.70
#